data_AF-A0AAE0AN48-F1
#
_entry.id   AF-A0AAE0AN48-F1
#
_cell.length_a   1.000
_cell.length_b   1.000
_cell.length_c   1.000
_cell.angle_alpha   90.00
_cell.angle_beta   90.00
_cell.angle_gamma   90.00
#
_symmetry.space_group_name_H-M   'P 1'
#
loop_
_entity.id
_entity.type
_entity.pdbx_description
1 polymer ?
#
loop_
_entity_poly.entity_id
_entity_poly.type
_entity_poly.pdbx_seq_one_letter_code
_entity_poly.pdbx_strand_id
1 'polypeptide(L)'
;MTKYNAGHRSIKETSEFVNRKVNLLGVVVESNFPRKSRGTDYVSILKIVDDSQQCPEFFVNIFTQKIDDLPRVRSHGDLIFLTNVTIRKHEEGISAVFYKDSSSFALFDGNLNNDFHCYQATLGFLLKENENHLITHLRQWRGCFQLSSGTMD
;
A
#
# COMPACT_ATOMS: atom_id res chain seq x y z
N MET A 1 -5.83 16.38 -23.64
CA MET A 1 -4.53 16.14 -22.98
C MET A 1 -4.76 15.85 -21.49
N THR A 2 -5.34 14.69 -21.18
CA THR A 2 -5.57 14.25 -19.79
C THR A 2 -4.35 13.46 -19.33
N LYS A 3 -3.35 14.17 -18.80
CA LYS A 3 -2.30 13.55 -18.00
C LYS A 3 -3.01 12.91 -16.80
N TYR A 4 -3.05 11.57 -16.78
CA TYR A 4 -3.78 10.75 -15.83
C TYR A 4 -3.67 11.30 -14.39
N ASN A 5 -4.74 11.92 -13.88
CA ASN A 5 -4.89 12.08 -12.44
C ASN A 5 -5.17 10.68 -11.89
N ALA A 6 -4.14 10.02 -11.36
CA ALA A 6 -4.30 8.76 -10.63
C ALA A 6 -5.17 9.04 -9.40
N GLY A 7 -6.45 8.71 -9.49
CA GLY A 7 -7.36 8.78 -8.36
C GLY A 7 -7.03 7.68 -7.34
N HIS A 8 -7.41 7.90 -6.10
CA HIS A 8 -7.46 6.85 -5.10
C HIS A 8 -8.46 5.76 -5.55
N ARG A 9 -8.09 4.49 -5.36
CA ARG A 9 -8.91 3.31 -5.69
C ARG A 9 -8.93 2.35 -4.53
N SER A 10 -10.07 1.72 -4.33
CA SER A 10 -10.18 0.58 -3.43
C SER A 10 -9.50 -0.65 -4.03
N ILE A 11 -9.06 -1.57 -3.18
CA ILE A 11 -8.41 -2.82 -3.60
C ILE A 11 -9.33 -3.64 -4.51
N LYS A 12 -10.63 -3.73 -4.16
CA LYS A 12 -11.61 -4.49 -4.93
C LYS A 12 -11.75 -4.03 -6.38
N GLU A 13 -11.58 -2.73 -6.63
CA GLU A 13 -11.70 -2.14 -7.97
C GLU A 13 -10.42 -2.29 -8.81
N THR A 14 -9.29 -2.68 -8.23
CA THR A 14 -7.97 -2.69 -8.92
C THR A 14 -7.97 -3.48 -10.24
N SER A 15 -8.79 -4.52 -10.35
CA SER A 15 -8.92 -5.33 -11.56
C SER A 15 -9.39 -4.53 -12.79
N GLU A 16 -10.11 -3.44 -12.61
CA GLU A 16 -10.55 -2.54 -13.68
C GLU A 16 -9.43 -1.62 -14.20
N PHE A 17 -8.30 -1.57 -13.48
CA PHE A 17 -7.18 -0.67 -13.73
C PHE A 17 -5.92 -1.41 -14.21
N VAL A 18 -6.02 -2.65 -14.68
CA VAL A 18 -4.89 -3.39 -15.24
C VAL A 18 -4.18 -2.55 -16.31
N ASN A 19 -2.85 -2.48 -16.21
CA ASN A 19 -1.94 -1.66 -17.00
C ASN A 19 -2.11 -0.14 -16.85
N ARG A 20 -2.84 0.32 -15.83
CA ARG A 20 -2.99 1.74 -15.48
C ARG A 20 -2.33 2.04 -14.13
N LYS A 21 -2.05 3.33 -13.93
CA LYS A 21 -1.53 3.86 -12.67
C LYS A 21 -2.68 4.26 -11.75
N VAL A 22 -2.58 3.90 -10.48
CA VAL A 22 -3.56 4.23 -9.44
C VAL A 22 -2.84 4.63 -8.15
N ASN A 23 -3.57 5.30 -7.25
CA ASN A 23 -3.14 5.48 -5.88
C ASN A 23 -3.91 4.51 -4.99
N LEU A 24 -3.21 3.86 -4.05
CA LEU A 24 -3.78 2.90 -3.11
C LEU A 24 -3.43 3.31 -1.68
N LEU A 25 -4.31 3.00 -0.75
CA LEU A 25 -4.06 3.07 0.68
C LEU A 25 -4.52 1.73 1.25
N GLY A 26 -3.67 1.09 2.05
CA GLY A 26 -3.99 -0.20 2.62
C GLY A 26 -3.34 -0.41 3.97
N VAL A 27 -3.94 -1.29 4.76
CA VAL A 27 -3.38 -1.83 5.99
C VAL A 27 -2.42 -2.95 5.61
N VAL A 28 -1.17 -2.86 6.04
CA VAL A 28 -0.16 -3.91 5.81
C VAL A 28 -0.38 -5.04 6.79
N VAL A 29 -0.72 -6.22 6.27
CA VAL A 29 -0.93 -7.45 7.06
C VAL A 29 0.25 -8.41 6.96
N GLU A 30 1.07 -8.31 5.90
CA GLU A 30 2.31 -9.07 5.79
C GLU A 30 3.36 -8.26 5.03
N SER A 31 4.62 -8.39 5.45
CA SER A 31 5.77 -7.84 4.75
C SER A 31 6.85 -8.91 4.68
N ASN A 32 7.23 -9.32 3.47
CA ASN A 32 8.34 -10.25 3.29
C ASN A 32 9.67 -9.54 3.56
N PHE A 33 10.70 -10.31 3.94
CA PHE A 33 12.05 -9.79 4.04
C PHE A 33 12.54 -9.27 2.67
N PRO A 34 13.11 -8.04 2.63
CA PRO A 34 13.78 -7.52 1.45
C PRO A 34 14.79 -8.51 0.88
N ARG A 35 14.77 -8.69 -0.44
CA ARG A 35 15.71 -9.56 -1.14
C ARG A 35 16.13 -8.97 -2.47
N LYS A 36 17.24 -9.43 -3.02
CA LYS A 36 17.64 -9.09 -4.38
C LYS A 36 16.67 -9.77 -5.37
N SER A 37 16.17 -9.02 -6.35
CA SER A 37 15.36 -9.59 -7.42
C SER A 37 16.23 -10.36 -8.41
N ARG A 38 15.61 -11.01 -9.41
CA ARG A 38 16.37 -11.61 -10.53
C ARG A 38 17.05 -10.57 -11.43
N GLY A 39 16.62 -9.31 -11.36
CA GLY A 39 17.20 -8.19 -12.10
C GLY A 39 18.26 -7.47 -11.29
N THR A 40 18.37 -6.15 -11.53
CA THR A 40 19.33 -5.27 -10.84
C THR A 40 18.80 -4.70 -9.52
N ASP A 41 17.47 -4.70 -9.34
CA ASP A 41 16.81 -4.08 -8.20
C ASP A 41 16.65 -5.04 -7.00
N TYR A 42 16.44 -4.47 -5.82
CA TYR A 42 15.90 -5.16 -4.65
C TYR A 42 14.37 -5.12 -4.67
N VAL A 43 13.75 -6.10 -4.01
CA VAL A 43 12.29 -6.21 -3.92
C VAL A 43 11.84 -6.47 -2.49
N SER A 44 10.77 -5.77 -2.09
CA SER A 44 9.91 -6.15 -0.97
C SER A 44 8.51 -6.45 -1.50
N ILE A 45 7.88 -7.49 -0.97
CA ILE A 45 6.50 -7.85 -1.28
C ILE A 45 5.68 -7.60 -0.03
N LEU A 46 4.64 -6.79 -0.16
CA LEU A 46 3.68 -6.53 0.90
C LEU A 46 2.35 -7.19 0.54
N LYS A 47 1.64 -7.65 1.56
CA LYS A 47 0.21 -7.96 1.48
C LYS A 47 -0.56 -6.87 2.19
N ILE A 48 -1.51 -6.27 1.49
CA ILE A 48 -2.35 -5.19 2.02
C ILE A 48 -3.82 -5.53 1.88
N VAL A 49 -4.61 -4.95 2.77
CA VAL A 49 -6.08 -5.02 2.77
C VAL A 49 -6.67 -3.63 2.97
N ASP A 50 -7.93 -3.47 2.61
CA ASP A 50 -8.72 -2.28 2.90
C ASP A 50 -10.16 -2.68 3.25
N ASP A 51 -11.00 -1.69 3.50
CA ASP A 51 -12.40 -1.88 3.85
C ASP A 51 -13.24 -2.49 2.71
N SER A 52 -12.76 -2.47 1.48
CA SER A 52 -13.41 -3.08 0.33
C SER A 52 -13.09 -4.58 0.17
N GLN A 53 -11.90 -5.01 0.60
CA GLN A 53 -11.42 -6.39 0.44
C GLN A 53 -10.40 -6.78 1.53
N GLN A 54 -10.83 -7.71 2.41
CA GLN A 54 -9.99 -8.32 3.45
C GLN A 54 -9.31 -9.60 2.98
N CYS A 55 -9.99 -10.40 2.16
CA CYS A 55 -9.50 -11.68 1.65
C CYS A 55 -10.00 -11.91 0.21
N PRO A 56 -9.15 -12.37 -0.72
CA PRO A 56 -7.70 -12.55 -0.54
C PRO A 56 -6.98 -11.20 -0.34
N GLU A 57 -5.83 -11.21 0.34
CA GLU A 57 -5.01 -10.00 0.47
C GLU A 57 -4.48 -9.57 -0.90
N PHE A 58 -4.22 -8.27 -1.04
CA PHE A 58 -3.70 -7.71 -2.27
C PHE A 58 -2.19 -7.55 -2.23
N PHE A 59 -1.52 -8.06 -3.27
CA PHE A 59 -0.06 -8.04 -3.35
C PHE A 59 0.45 -6.72 -3.91
N VAL A 60 1.49 -6.19 -3.27
CA VAL A 60 2.24 -5.03 -3.74
C VAL A 60 3.72 -5.39 -3.87
N ASN A 61 4.24 -5.33 -5.10
CA ASN A 61 5.63 -5.60 -5.42
C ASN A 61 6.40 -4.29 -5.53
N ILE A 62 7.35 -4.07 -4.62
CA ILE A 62 8.08 -2.81 -4.51
C ILE A 62 9.53 -2.99 -4.88
N PHE A 63 9.93 -2.38 -6.00
CA PHE A 63 11.28 -2.48 -6.55
C PHE A 63 12.06 -1.17 -6.41
N THR A 64 13.25 -1.27 -5.83
CA THR A 64 14.17 -0.13 -5.65
C THR A 64 15.62 -0.52 -5.93
N GLN A 65 16.49 0.45 -6.21
CA GLN A 65 17.91 0.18 -6.48
C GLN A 65 18.69 -0.18 -5.22
N LYS A 66 18.32 0.39 -4.07
CA LYS A 66 18.96 0.14 -2.78
C LYS A 66 17.96 -0.50 -1.84
N ILE A 67 18.45 -1.43 -1.03
CA ILE A 67 17.66 -2.10 0.01
C ILE A 67 17.09 -1.09 1.03
N ASP A 68 17.80 0.00 1.28
CA ASP A 68 17.39 1.05 2.23
C ASP A 68 16.21 1.89 1.75
N ASP A 69 15.95 1.90 0.44
CA ASP A 69 14.83 2.62 -0.16
C ASP A 69 13.53 1.79 -0.10
N LEU A 70 13.60 0.51 0.29
CA LEU A 70 12.41 -0.33 0.45
C LEU A 70 11.61 0.08 1.70
N PRO A 71 10.29 -0.15 1.71
CA PRO A 71 9.46 0.09 2.88
C PRO A 71 9.92 -0.78 4.07
N ARG A 72 10.04 -0.15 5.23
CA ARG A 72 10.41 -0.74 6.51
C ARG A 72 9.22 -0.64 7.45
N VAL A 73 8.28 -1.56 7.27
CA VAL A 73 7.06 -1.67 8.07
C VAL A 73 7.45 -1.96 9.51
N ARG A 74 7.01 -1.13 10.46
CA ARG A 74 7.40 -1.25 11.87
C ARG A 74 6.52 -2.25 12.61
N SER A 75 5.24 -2.28 12.29
CA SER A 75 4.25 -3.07 12.99
C SER A 75 3.20 -3.65 12.05
N HIS A 76 2.65 -4.81 12.42
CA HIS A 76 1.48 -5.36 11.74
C HIS A 76 0.30 -4.39 11.86
N GLY A 77 -0.30 -4.06 10.72
CA GLY A 77 -1.42 -3.13 10.64
C GLY A 77 -1.02 -1.66 10.52
N ASP A 78 0.26 -1.35 10.30
CA ASP A 78 0.66 -0.05 9.77
C ASP A 78 0.00 0.19 8.40
N LEU A 79 -0.18 1.45 8.03
CA LEU A 79 -0.78 1.83 6.75
C LEU A 79 0.32 2.15 5.75
N ILE A 80 0.12 1.75 4.50
CA ILE A 80 0.94 2.19 3.38
C ILE A 80 0.08 2.96 2.38
N PHE A 81 0.47 4.21 2.12
CA PHE A 81 -0.06 5.00 1.03
C PHE A 81 0.87 4.86 -0.17
N LEU A 82 0.34 4.44 -1.30
CA LEU A 82 1.05 4.22 -2.55
C LEU A 82 0.51 5.18 -3.61
N THR A 83 1.39 5.89 -4.31
CA THR A 83 1.00 6.75 -5.43
C THR A 83 1.60 6.23 -6.72
N ASN A 84 0.82 6.35 -7.81
CA ASN A 84 1.22 6.00 -9.16
C ASN A 84 1.78 4.55 -9.30
N VAL A 85 1.25 3.61 -8.54
CA VAL A 85 1.57 2.18 -8.71
C VAL A 85 0.84 1.64 -9.93
N THR A 86 1.48 0.74 -10.68
CA THR A 86 0.89 0.16 -11.88
C THR A 86 0.22 -1.15 -11.53
N ILE A 87 -1.07 -1.30 -11.83
CA ILE A 87 -1.73 -2.59 -11.64
C ILE A 87 -1.31 -3.53 -12.77
N ARG A 88 -0.86 -4.74 -12.42
CA ARG A 88 -0.39 -5.75 -13.36
C ARG A 88 -1.10 -7.07 -13.10
N LYS A 89 -1.45 -7.75 -14.19
CA LYS A 89 -1.92 -9.13 -14.18
C LYS A 89 -0.74 -10.06 -14.46
N HIS A 90 -0.55 -11.04 -13.58
CA HIS A 90 0.43 -12.12 -13.68
C HIS A 90 -0.31 -13.46 -13.68
N GLU A 91 0.42 -14.57 -13.86
CA GLU A 91 -0.14 -15.91 -13.78
C GLU A 91 -0.79 -16.19 -12.41
N GLU A 92 -0.18 -15.67 -11.34
CA GLU A 92 -0.63 -15.84 -9.94
C GLU A 92 -1.78 -14.89 -9.53
N GLY A 93 -2.18 -13.96 -10.41
CA GLY A 93 -3.26 -13.00 -10.13
C GLY A 93 -2.90 -11.55 -10.41
N ILE A 94 -3.61 -10.63 -9.76
CA ILE A 94 -3.42 -9.18 -9.94
C ILE A 94 -2.62 -8.63 -8.76
N SER A 95 -1.66 -7.75 -9.06
CA SER A 95 -0.86 -7.05 -8.04
C SER A 95 -0.62 -5.60 -8.44
N ALA A 96 -0.28 -4.76 -7.45
CA ALA A 96 0.32 -3.46 -7.72
C ALA A 96 1.83 -3.60 -7.85
N VAL A 97 2.41 -2.92 -8.84
CA VAL A 97 3.85 -2.83 -9.03
C VAL A 97 4.27 -1.39 -8.82
N PHE A 98 5.15 -1.18 -7.86
CA PHE A 98 5.79 0.10 -7.58
C PHE A 98 7.10 0.19 -8.35
N TYR A 99 7.25 1.28 -9.09
CA TYR A 99 8.48 1.58 -9.83
C TYR A 99 9.12 2.85 -9.28
N LYS A 100 10.36 2.74 -8.77
CA LYS A 100 11.17 3.82 -8.20
C LYS A 100 11.16 5.16 -8.97
N ASP A 101 11.08 5.13 -10.30
CA ASP A 101 11.17 6.33 -11.13
C ASP A 101 9.83 7.06 -11.28
N SER A 102 8.72 6.46 -10.82
CA SER A 102 7.39 7.03 -11.09
C SER A 102 6.33 6.80 -10.00
N SER A 103 6.63 5.98 -9.01
CA SER A 103 5.78 5.69 -7.86
C SER A 103 6.40 6.29 -6.59
N SER A 104 5.57 6.61 -5.61
CA SER A 104 6.02 7.04 -4.29
C SER A 104 5.19 6.38 -3.20
N PHE A 105 5.75 6.22 -2.02
CA PHE A 105 5.04 5.65 -0.88
C PHE A 105 5.27 6.47 0.38
N ALA A 106 4.35 6.30 1.33
CA ALA A 106 4.53 6.70 2.72
C ALA A 106 3.95 5.65 3.65
N LEU A 107 4.64 5.41 4.77
CA LEU A 107 4.20 4.53 5.84
C LEU A 107 3.74 5.35 7.04
N PHE A 108 2.58 4.98 7.56
CA PHE A 108 1.95 5.62 8.71
C PHE A 108 1.70 4.57 9.78
N ASP A 109 1.79 5.01 11.03
CA ASP A 109 1.38 4.18 12.16
C ASP A 109 -0.14 3.91 12.10
N GLY A 110 -0.52 2.67 12.41
CA GLY A 110 -1.92 2.21 12.33
C GLY A 110 -2.82 2.60 13.50
N ASN A 111 -2.30 3.25 14.54
CA ASN A 111 -3.08 3.64 15.72
C ASN A 111 -3.90 4.90 15.45
N LEU A 112 -5.15 4.88 15.93
CA LEU A 112 -6.13 5.96 15.73
C LEU A 112 -5.68 7.32 16.26
N ASN A 113 -4.96 7.34 17.38
CA ASN A 113 -4.61 8.56 18.11
C ASN A 113 -3.31 9.21 17.64
N ASN A 114 -2.63 8.61 16.66
CA ASN A 114 -1.42 9.20 16.10
C ASN A 114 -1.76 10.24 15.04
N ASP A 115 -0.86 11.20 14.87
CA ASP A 115 -0.98 12.23 13.83
C ASP A 115 -0.86 11.61 12.41
N PHE A 116 -0.89 12.48 11.41
CA PHE A 116 -0.68 12.10 10.01
C PHE A 116 0.81 12.12 9.62
N HIS A 117 1.73 12.04 10.59
CA HIS A 117 3.15 11.98 10.29
C HIS A 117 3.51 10.59 9.76
N CYS A 118 3.99 10.54 8.52
CA CYS A 118 4.57 9.32 7.99
C CYS A 118 5.95 9.10 8.61
N TYR A 119 6.22 7.90 9.10
CA TYR A 119 7.51 7.59 9.72
C TYR A 119 8.59 7.18 8.70
N GLN A 120 8.17 6.91 7.46
CA GLN A 120 9.04 6.69 6.31
C GLN A 120 8.26 7.10 5.06
N ALA A 121 8.92 7.77 4.12
CA ALA A 121 8.35 8.06 2.82
C ALA A 121 9.44 8.11 1.73
N THR A 122 9.02 7.90 0.48
CA THR A 122 9.85 8.24 -0.68
C THR A 122 10.12 9.74 -0.69
N LEU A 123 11.32 10.15 -1.11
CA LEU A 123 11.68 11.56 -1.21
C LEU A 123 10.66 12.33 -2.06
N GLY A 124 10.12 13.42 -1.52
CA GLY A 124 9.14 14.26 -2.20
C GLY A 124 7.70 13.75 -2.16
N PHE A 125 7.40 12.68 -1.42
CA PHE A 125 6.01 12.34 -1.11
C PHE A 125 5.36 13.47 -0.32
N LEU A 126 4.14 13.83 -0.73
CA LEU A 126 3.32 14.83 -0.04
C LEU A 126 1.90 14.29 0.11
N LEU A 127 1.47 14.10 1.34
CA LEU A 127 0.07 13.82 1.66
C LEU A 127 -0.73 15.13 1.53
N LYS A 128 -1.79 15.12 0.74
CA LYS A 128 -2.67 16.30 0.63
C LYS A 128 -3.63 16.33 1.81
N GLU A 129 -3.98 17.51 2.30
CA GLU A 129 -4.94 17.64 3.41
C GLU A 129 -6.27 16.94 3.14
N ASN A 130 -6.74 16.99 1.88
CA ASN A 130 -7.96 16.31 1.46
C ASN A 130 -7.81 14.78 1.39
N GLU A 131 -6.65 14.19 1.64
CA GLU A 131 -6.40 12.75 1.71
C GLU A 131 -6.31 12.25 3.17
N ASN A 132 -6.22 13.15 4.16
CA ASN A 132 -6.16 12.78 5.59
C ASN A 132 -7.36 11.94 6.04
N HIS A 133 -8.55 12.23 5.48
CA HIS A 133 -9.76 11.47 5.81
C HIS A 133 -9.65 9.98 5.43
N LEU A 134 -8.88 9.63 4.40
CA LEU A 134 -8.65 8.24 3.99
C LEU A 134 -7.86 7.48 5.06
N ILE A 135 -6.83 8.13 5.62
CA ILE A 135 -6.01 7.56 6.71
C ILE A 135 -6.85 7.36 7.97
N THR A 136 -7.63 8.37 8.36
CA THR A 136 -8.53 8.28 9.52
C THR A 136 -9.53 7.15 9.35
N HIS A 137 -10.20 7.09 8.19
CA HIS A 137 -11.19 6.05 7.87
C HIS A 137 -10.57 4.65 8.00
N LEU A 138 -9.39 4.44 7.40
CA LEU A 138 -8.77 3.12 7.39
C LEU A 138 -8.24 2.71 8.78
N ARG A 139 -7.76 3.65 9.60
CA ARG A 139 -7.42 3.40 11.01
C ARG A 139 -8.65 2.99 11.84
N GLN A 140 -9.81 3.61 11.60
CA GLN A 140 -11.06 3.25 12.28
C GLN A 140 -11.53 1.86 11.87
N TRP A 141 -11.57 1.60 10.56
CA TRP A 141 -11.93 0.30 10.03
C TRP A 141 -11.01 -0.82 10.53
N ARG A 142 -9.69 -0.59 10.59
CA ARG A 142 -8.73 -1.55 11.16
C ARG A 142 -9.07 -1.95 12.59
N GLY A 143 -9.49 -0.99 13.43
CA GLY A 143 -9.94 -1.25 14.80
C GLY A 143 -11.13 -2.22 14.85
N CYS A 144 -12.07 -2.09 13.92
CA CYS A 144 -13.20 -3.02 13.77
C CYS A 144 -12.76 -4.40 13.23
N PHE A 145 -11.79 -4.43 12.30
CA PHE A 145 -11.26 -5.64 11.69
C PHE A 145 -10.60 -6.60 12.72
N GLN A 146 -9.93 -6.06 13.74
CA GLN A 146 -9.34 -6.89 14.80
C GLN A 146 -10.37 -7.42 15.81
N LEU A 147 -11.56 -6.83 15.91
CA LEU A 147 -12.62 -7.30 16.81
C LEU A 147 -13.32 -8.54 16.28
N SER A 148 -13.38 -8.75 14.96
CA SER A 148 -14.04 -9.91 14.36
C SER A 148 -13.20 -11.19 14.37
N SER A 149 -11.92 -11.14 14.78
CA SER A 149 -11.07 -12.33 14.93
C SER A 149 -11.16 -12.98 16.32
N GLY A 150 -12.09 -12.53 17.18
CA GLY A 150 -12.26 -13.03 18.54
C GLY A 150 -13.70 -13.03 19.03
N THR A 151 -14.57 -13.86 18.44
CA THR A 151 -15.63 -14.58 19.18
C THR A 151 -16.17 -15.73 18.32
N MET A 152 -15.68 -16.93 18.57
CA MET A 152 -16.47 -18.15 18.41
C MET A 152 -16.29 -18.92 19.71
N ASP A 153 -17.26 -18.77 20.61
CA ASP A 153 -17.55 -19.77 21.64
C ASP A 153 -18.45 -20.84 21.00
#